data_AF-A0A6F7W394-F1
#
_entry.id   AF-A0A6F7W394-F1
#
_cell.length_a   1.000
_cell.length_b   1.000
_cell.length_c   1.000
_cell.angle_alpha   90.00
_cell.angle_beta   90.00
_cell.angle_gamma   90.00
#
_symmetry.space_group_name_H-M   'P 1'
#
loop_
_entity.id
_entity.type
_entity.pdbx_description
1 polymer ?
#
loop_
_entity_poly.entity_id
_entity_poly.type
_entity_poly.pdbx_seq_one_letter_code
_entity_poly.pdbx_strand_id
1 'polypeptide(L)' 'MLFRSQAARVTGRIPRAATQRPAVVPLEWRRMGDPPARRPLRELGNGPTDLALLASALQRAAQSADAPTAPALI' A
#
# COMPACT_ATOMS: atom_id res chain seq x y z
N MET A 1 13.10 -9.70 6.63
CA MET A 1 13.10 -8.22 6.49
C MET A 1 11.66 -7.74 6.64
N LEU A 2 11.29 -7.14 7.77
CA LEU A 2 9.89 -6.79 8.06
C LEU A 2 9.57 -5.41 7.43
N PHE A 3 8.67 -5.36 6.44
CA PHE A 3 8.18 -4.09 5.92
C PHE A 3 7.35 -3.39 7.00
N ARG A 4 7.84 -2.25 7.52
CA ARG A 4 7.07 -1.41 8.45
C ARG A 4 6.25 -0.40 7.66
N SER A 5 4.93 -0.52 7.71
CA SER A 5 4.02 0.51 7.21
C SER A 5 4.05 1.72 8.13
N GLN A 6 4.34 2.91 7.60
CA GLN A 6 4.30 4.16 8.38
C GLN A 6 2.88 4.73 8.34
N ALA A 7 2.18 4.68 9.47
CA ALA A 7 0.88 5.35 9.64
C ALA A 7 1.12 6.81 10.03
N ALA A 8 1.17 7.70 9.05
CA ALA A 8 1.32 9.14 9.23
C ALA A 8 0.00 9.87 8.93
N ARG A 9 -0.39 10.82 9.80
CA ARG A 9 -1.51 11.72 9.51
C ARG A 9 -0.98 12.92 8.74
N VAL A 10 -1.38 13.06 7.48
CA VAL A 10 -1.15 14.29 6.71
C VAL A 10 -2.37 15.20 6.88
N THR A 11 -2.19 16.37 7.48
CA THR A 11 -3.27 17.35 7.69
C THR A 11 -3.22 18.44 6.62
N GLY A 12 -4.36 18.76 6.01
CA GLY A 12 -4.50 19.82 4.99
C GLY A 12 -4.57 19.29 3.55
N ARG A 13 -4.94 20.17 2.60
CA ARG A 13 -4.84 19.88 1.16
C ARG A 13 -3.37 20.01 0.76
N ILE A 14 -2.80 18.96 0.17
CA ILE A 14 -1.47 19.04 -0.46
C ILE A 14 -1.64 19.71 -1.83
N PRO A 15 -1.06 20.90 -2.08
CA PRO A 15 -1.10 21.53 -3.39
C PRO A 15 -0.46 20.66 -4.47
N ARG A 16 -1.01 20.69 -5.70
CA ARG A 16 -0.54 19.86 -6.84
C ARG A 16 0.95 20.06 -7.19
N ALA A 17 1.51 21.22 -6.84
CA ALA A 17 2.90 21.59 -7.09
C ALA A 17 3.74 21.73 -5.82
N ALA A 18 3.27 21.19 -4.68
CA ALA A 18 4.04 21.27 -3.45
C ALA A 18 5.32 20.42 -3.57
N THR A 19 6.46 21.10 -3.56
CA THR A 19 7.79 20.49 -3.46
C THR A 19 8.24 20.28 -2.02
N GLN A 20 7.53 20.90 -1.06
CA GLN A 20 7.78 20.73 0.36
C GLN A 20 7.36 19.34 0.81
N ARG A 21 8.28 18.63 1.47
CA ARG A 21 7.98 17.30 2.03
C ARG A 21 6.89 17.44 3.10
N PRO A 22 5.81 16.63 3.04
CA PRO A 22 4.82 16.61 4.11
C PRO A 22 5.52 16.31 5.44
N ALA A 23 5.29 17.16 6.44
CA ALA A 23 5.74 16.88 7.78
C ALA A 23 4.94 15.68 8.31
N VAL A 24 5.63 14.56 8.52
CA VAL A 24 5.06 13.36 9.13
C VAL A 24 5.16 13.49 10.64
N VAL A 25 4.04 13.77 11.30
CA VAL A 25 3.97 13.80 12.76
C VAL A 25 3.50 12.43 13.27
N PRO A 26 4.21 11.80 14.22
CA PRO A 26 3.77 10.58 14.87
C PRO A 26 2.38 10.74 15.47
N LEU A 27 1.55 9.74 15.25
CA LEU A 27 0.16 9.77 15.64
C LEU A 27 0.00 9.29 17.09
N GLU A 28 -0.34 10.21 17.99
CA GLU A 28 -0.62 9.91 19.41
C GLU A 28 -2.02 9.29 19.57
N TRP A 29 -2.13 7.98 19.34
CA TRP A 29 -3.40 7.25 19.34
C TRP A 29 -4.23 7.46 20.61
N ARG A 30 -3.59 7.56 21.78
CA ARG A 30 -4.28 7.74 23.08
C ARG A 30 -5.04 9.07 23.18
N ARG A 31 -4.68 10.07 22.37
CA ARG A 31 -5.29 11.42 22.39
C ARG A 31 -6.33 11.61 21.29
N MET A 32 -6.48 10.67 20.35
CA MET A 32 -7.25 10.90 19.13
C MET A 32 -8.76 10.66 19.27
N GLY A 33 -9.25 10.29 20.46
CA GLY A 33 -10.64 9.89 20.67
C GLY A 33 -10.96 8.57 19.98
N ASP A 34 -12.26 8.25 19.87
CA ASP A 34 -12.67 7.04 19.17
C ASP A 34 -12.27 7.11 17.68
N PRO A 35 -11.75 6.01 17.12
CA PRO A 35 -11.43 5.98 15.70
C PRO A 35 -12.69 6.29 14.88
N PRO A 36 -12.55 7.00 13.74
CA PRO A 36 -13.69 7.26 12.88
C PRO A 36 -14.34 5.92 12.53
N ALA A 37 -15.68 5.87 12.57
CA ALA A 37 -16.44 4.69 12.22
C ALA A 37 -15.87 4.10 10.94
N ARG A 38 -15.41 2.84 11.01
CA ARG A 38 -14.77 2.18 9.87
C ARG A 38 -15.76 2.24 8.71
N ARG A 39 -15.42 3.02 7.68
CA ARG A 39 -16.14 2.92 6.41
C ARG A 39 -15.99 1.49 5.92
N PRO A 40 -17.08 0.84 5.47
CA PRO A 40 -16.95 -0.46 4.81
C PRO A 40 -15.93 -0.28 3.69
N LEU A 41 -14.86 -1.08 3.78
CA LEU A 41 -13.83 -1.11 2.76
C LEU A 41 -14.54 -1.62 1.50
N ARG A 42 -14.67 -0.77 0.48
CA ARG A 42 -15.05 -1.28 -0.83
C ARG A 42 -13.93 -2.20 -1.27
N GLU A 43 -14.25 -3.40 -1.74
CA GLU A 43 -13.32 -4.17 -2.55
C GLU A 43 -12.87 -3.22 -3.65
N LEU A 44 -11.59 -2.89 -3.61
CA LEU A 44 -11.00 -1.97 -4.57
C LEU A 44 -11.09 -2.71 -5.90
N GLY A 45 -12.01 -2.31 -6.77
CA GLY A 45 -12.27 -2.95 -8.07
C GLY A 45 -11.14 -2.75 -9.08
N ASN A 46 -9.89 -2.79 -8.62
CA ASN A 46 -8.68 -2.60 -9.40
C ASN A 46 -8.23 -3.93 -10.03
N GLY A 47 -9.17 -4.78 -10.46
CA GLY A 47 -8.90 -6.12 -11.00
C GLY A 47 -7.64 -6.19 -11.88
N PRO A 48 -7.44 -5.30 -12.87
CA PRO A 48 -6.23 -5.28 -13.67
C PRO A 48 -4.93 -5.00 -12.90
N THR A 49 -4.95 -4.11 -11.91
CA THR A 49 -3.78 -3.81 -11.07
C THR A 49 -3.48 -4.96 -10.12
N ASP A 50 -4.50 -5.56 -9.51
CA ASP A 50 -4.30 -6.66 -8.57
C ASP A 50 -3.75 -7.89 -9.29
N LEU A 51 -4.24 -8.18 -10.49
CA LEU A 51 -3.69 -9.23 -11.36
C LEU A 51 -2.23 -8.93 -11.75
N ALA A 52 -1.90 -7.69 -12.09
CA ALA A 52 -0.52 -7.30 -12.40
C ALA A 52 0.41 -7.44 -11.19
N LEU A 53 -0.07 -7.09 -9.99
CA LEU A 53 0.68 -7.25 -8.74
C LEU A 53 0.89 -8.73 -8.41
N LEU A 54 -0.13 -9.57 -8.56
CA LEU A 54 -0.03 -11.01 -8.34
C LEU A 54 0.93 -11.67 -9.34
N ALA A 55 0.82 -11.35 -10.64
CA ALA A 55 1.74 -11.84 -11.66
C ALA A 55 3.20 -11.43 -11.35
N SER A 56 3.40 -10.17 -10.94
CA SER A 56 4.72 -9.66 -10.57
C SER A 56 5.28 -10.33 -9.29
N ALA A 57 4.42 -10.59 -8.30
CA ALA A 57 4.81 -11.27 -7.07
C ALA A 57 5.20 -12.73 -7.34
N LEU A 58 4.42 -13.44 -8.17
CA LEU A 58 4.71 -14.80 -8.59
C LEU A 58 6.05 -14.88 -9.33
N GLN A 59 6.31 -13.97 -10.26
CA GLN A 59 7.57 -13.95 -11.01
C GLN A 59 8.78 -13.73 -10.10
N ARG A 60 8.67 -12.81 -9.12
CA ARG A 60 9.75 -12.62 -8.12
C ARG A 60 9.92 -13.83 -7.21
N ALA A 61 8.83 -14.48 -6.79
CA ALA A 61 8.90 -15.68 -5.95
C ALA A 61 9.63 -16.82 -6.67
N ALA A 62 9.32 -17.04 -7.96
CA ALA A 62 10.00 -18.03 -8.78
C ALA A 62 11.50 -17.75 -8.89
N GLN A 63 11.88 -16.51 -9.22
CA GLN A 63 13.28 -16.09 -9.27
C GLN A 63 14.01 -16.28 -7.93
N SER A 64 13.33 -15.98 -6.81
CA SER A 64 13.92 -16.12 -5.47
C SER A 64 14.09 -17.57 -5.02
N ALA A 65 13.27 -18.47 -5.54
CA ALA A 65 13.30 -19.90 -5.21
C ALA A 65 14.15 -20.71 -6.19
N ASP A 66 14.81 -20.05 -7.16
CA ASP A 66 15.45 -20.68 -8.33
C ASP A 66 14.50 -21.66 -9.05
N ALA A 67 13.21 -21.37 -8.99
CA ALA A 67 12.17 -22.17 -9.60
C ALA A 67 12.10 -21.82 -11.09
N PRO A 68 11.83 -22.80 -11.97
CA PRO A 68 11.61 -22.53 -13.39
C PRO A 68 10.43 -21.55 -13.56
N THR A 69 10.58 -20.63 -14.51
CA THR A 69 9.56 -19.63 -14.83
C THR A 69 8.21 -20.30 -15.09
N ALA A 70 7.14 -19.81 -14.45
CA ALA A 70 5.80 -20.32 -14.67
C ALA A 70 5.39 -20.16 -16.16
N PRO A 71 4.69 -21.15 -16.75
CA PRO A 71 4.25 -21.06 -18.13
C PRO A 71 3.33 -19.87 -18.35
N ALA A 72 3.38 -19.28 -19.55
CA ALA A 72 2.53 -18.15 -19.92
C ALA A 72 1.05 -18.58 -19.88
N LEU A 73 0.22 -17.75 -19.24
CA LEU A 73 -1.23 -17.90 -19.28
C LEU A 73 -1.71 -17.38 -20.65
N ILE A 74 -2.12 -18.31 -21.51
CA ILE A 74 -2.72 -18.07 -22.83
C ILE A 74 -4.24 -17.95 -22.72
#